data_AF-A0A7T9CCX6-F1
#
_entry.id   AF-A0A7T9CCX6-F1
#
_cell.length_a   1.000
_cell.length_b   1.000
_cell.length_c   1.000
_cell.angle_alpha   90.00
_cell.angle_beta   90.00
_cell.angle_gamma   90.00
#
_symmetry.space_group_name_H-M   'P 1'
#
loop_
_entity.id
_entity.type
_entity.pdbx_description
1 polymer ?
#
loop_
_entity_poly.entity_id
_entity_poly.type
_entity_poly.pdbx_seq_one_letter_code
_entity_poly.pdbx_strand_id
1 'polypeptide(L)'
;MKHMAKKDDAVSPVVGVMLMLVVTIIIAAVVSGFAGGLAGGTGKAPQASLVANEIVVNEAYDTNTINNMAPNPVADKAADIYVIFEHMGGDGINLNNIEIHLGSLKYAHEKTLISNSKTPNNDPGHYWE
;
A
#
# COMPACT_ATOMS: atom_id res chain seq x y z
N MET A 1 -24.54 -73.85 21.21
CA MET A 1 -23.57 -72.77 20.93
C MET A 1 -24.17 -71.92 19.82
N LYS A 2 -24.52 -70.67 20.10
CA LYS A 2 -25.21 -69.79 19.13
C LYS A 2 -24.15 -69.12 18.26
N HIS A 3 -24.08 -69.51 17.00
CA HIS A 3 -23.22 -68.83 16.02
C HIS A 3 -23.82 -67.47 15.71
N MET A 4 -23.21 -66.42 16.25
CA MET A 4 -23.46 -65.04 15.85
C MET A 4 -22.71 -64.80 14.54
N ALA A 5 -23.34 -65.07 13.40
CA ALA A 5 -22.81 -64.68 12.11
C ALA A 5 -22.86 -63.15 12.01
N LYS A 6 -21.69 -62.51 12.17
CA LYS A 6 -21.51 -61.09 11.93
C LYS A 6 -21.74 -60.85 10.44
N LYS A 7 -22.84 -60.16 10.10
CA LYS A 7 -23.07 -59.69 8.73
C LYS A 7 -22.11 -58.53 8.50
N ASP A 8 -21.00 -58.80 7.84
CA ASP A 8 -20.25 -57.74 7.19
C ASP A 8 -21.12 -57.30 6.00
N ASP A 9 -21.74 -56.12 6.11
CA ASP A 9 -22.48 -55.50 5.00
C ASP A 9 -21.47 -55.18 3.90
N ALA A 10 -21.21 -56.16 3.04
CA ALA A 10 -20.38 -56.02 1.88
C ALA A 10 -21.07 -55.05 0.91
N VAL A 11 -20.54 -53.82 0.86
CA VAL A 11 -20.87 -52.85 -0.18
C VAL A 11 -20.69 -53.53 -1.54
N SER A 12 -21.65 -53.38 -2.45
CA SER A 12 -21.54 -54.01 -3.76
C SER A 12 -20.27 -53.50 -4.47
N PRO A 13 -19.57 -54.34 -5.25
CA PRO A 13 -18.33 -53.95 -5.93
C PRO A 13 -18.49 -52.66 -6.75
N VAL A 14 -19.65 -52.48 -7.38
CA VAL A 14 -19.95 -51.30 -8.20
C VAL A 14 -20.18 -50.06 -7.33
N VAL A 15 -20.96 -50.18 -6.25
CA VAL A 15 -21.26 -49.05 -5.37
C VAL A 15 -20.01 -48.60 -4.60
N GLY A 16 -19.13 -49.52 -4.22
CA GLY A 16 -17.85 -49.17 -3.59
C GLY A 16 -16.97 -48.30 -4.50
N VAL A 17 -16.85 -48.67 -5.78
CA VAL A 17 -16.07 -47.90 -6.76
C VAL A 17 -16.73 -46.55 -7.06
N MET A 18 -18.05 -46.53 -7.27
CA MET A 18 -18.76 -45.27 -7.52
C MET A 18 -18.62 -44.29 -6.35
N LEU A 19 -18.74 -44.76 -5.10
CA LEU A 19 -18.53 -43.93 -3.92
C LEU A 19 -17.09 -43.42 -3.81
N MET A 20 -16.10 -44.29 -4.07
CA MET A 20 -14.69 -43.88 -4.04
C MET A 20 -14.40 -42.77 -5.07
N LEU A 21 -14.95 -42.88 -6.28
CA LEU A 21 -14.79 -41.86 -7.32
C LEU A 21 -15.43 -40.54 -6.94
N VAL A 22 -16.66 -40.56 -6.44
CA VAL A 22 -17.37 -39.33 -6.07
C VAL A 22 -16.62 -38.60 -4.94
N VAL A 23 -16.23 -39.33 -3.89
CA VAL A 23 -15.52 -38.72 -2.74
C VAL A 23 -14.17 -38.15 -3.17
N THR A 24 -13.42 -38.88 -4.00
CA THR A 24 -12.12 -38.39 -4.50
C THR A 24 -12.28 -37.15 -5.39
N ILE A 25 -13.29 -37.11 -6.26
CA ILE A 25 -13.58 -35.94 -7.10
C ILE A 25 -13.99 -34.73 -6.26
N ILE A 26 -14.84 -34.92 -5.24
CA ILE A 26 -15.25 -33.83 -4.34
C ILE A 26 -14.03 -33.28 -3.60
N ILE A 27 -13.19 -34.15 -3.01
CA ILE A 27 -11.98 -33.73 -2.30
C ILE A 27 -11.03 -33.00 -3.25
N ALA A 28 -10.79 -33.54 -4.46
CA ALA A 28 -9.93 -32.91 -5.45
C ALA A 28 -10.44 -31.52 -5.87
N ALA A 29 -11.74 -31.36 -6.10
CA ALA A 29 -12.34 -30.07 -6.46
C ALA A 29 -12.21 -29.05 -5.32
N VAL A 30 -12.44 -29.47 -4.08
CA VAL A 30 -12.29 -28.62 -2.90
C VAL A 30 -10.83 -28.19 -2.74
N VAL A 31 -9.88 -29.12 -2.75
CA VAL A 31 -8.44 -28.83 -2.66
C VAL A 31 -7.97 -27.93 -3.81
N SER A 32 -8.46 -28.15 -5.03
CA SER A 32 -8.16 -27.30 -6.18
C SER A 32 -8.75 -25.90 -6.01
N GLY A 33 -9.94 -25.75 -5.42
CA GLY A 33 -10.51 -24.44 -5.09
C GLY A 33 -9.66 -23.71 -4.05
N PHE A 34 -9.20 -24.40 -3.01
CA PHE A 34 -8.29 -23.84 -2.01
C PHE A 34 -6.94 -23.41 -2.62
N ALA A 35 -6.31 -24.26 -3.44
CA ALA A 35 -5.07 -23.95 -4.12
C ALA A 35 -5.23 -22.85 -5.20
N GLY A 36 -6.39 -22.76 -5.83
CA GLY A 36 -6.74 -21.76 -6.83
C GLY A 36 -7.17 -20.40 -6.28
N GLY A 37 -7.07 -20.18 -4.96
CA GLY A 37 -7.36 -18.89 -4.34
C GLY A 37 -8.84 -18.62 -4.03
N LEU A 38 -9.70 -19.65 -4.07
CA LEU A 38 -11.11 -19.53 -3.65
C LEU A 38 -11.22 -19.29 -2.13
N ALA A 39 -10.22 -19.72 -1.37
CA ALA A 39 -10.01 -19.30 0.01
C ALA A 39 -9.29 -17.95 0.02
N GLY A 40 -10.05 -16.89 -0.25
CA GLY A 40 -9.73 -15.49 0.02
C GLY A 40 -8.27 -15.10 -0.15
N GLY A 41 -7.92 -14.60 -1.34
CA GLY A 41 -6.73 -13.77 -1.47
C GLY A 41 -6.87 -12.57 -0.53
N THR A 42 -6.12 -12.56 0.57
CA THR A 42 -5.88 -11.30 1.27
C THR A 42 -5.07 -10.48 0.26
N GLY A 43 -5.71 -9.45 -0.31
CA GLY A 43 -4.99 -8.52 -1.17
C GLY A 43 -3.81 -8.02 -0.35
N LYS A 44 -2.58 -8.32 -0.80
CA LYS A 44 -1.41 -7.80 -0.10
C LYS A 44 -1.58 -6.29 -0.03
N ALA A 45 -1.53 -5.74 1.18
CA ALA A 45 -1.52 -4.30 1.35
C ALA A 45 -0.36 -3.75 0.52
N PRO A 46 -0.56 -2.63 -0.21
CA PRO A 46 0.49 -2.03 -1.00
C PRO A 46 1.75 -1.84 -0.16
N GLN A 47 2.89 -2.32 -0.66
CA GLN A 47 4.17 -2.22 0.02
C GLN A 47 5.09 -1.38 -0.86
N ALA A 48 5.46 -0.20 -0.37
CA ALA A 48 6.41 0.69 -1.03
C ALA A 48 7.60 0.94 -0.10
N SER A 49 8.80 0.91 -0.66
CA SER A 49 10.03 1.26 0.06
C SER A 49 10.39 2.72 -0.24
N LEU A 50 10.55 3.51 0.81
CA LEU A 50 10.87 4.92 0.75
C LEU A 50 12.12 5.22 1.57
N VAL A 51 13.01 6.05 1.02
CA VAL A 51 14.17 6.59 1.74
C VAL A 51 14.07 8.11 1.75
N ALA A 52 14.21 8.72 2.93
CA ALA A 52 14.39 10.16 3.05
C ALA A 52 15.85 10.49 2.73
N ASN A 53 16.08 11.11 1.57
CA ASN A 53 17.43 11.34 1.06
C ASN A 53 18.06 12.61 1.66
N GLU A 54 17.29 13.71 1.71
CA GLU A 54 17.80 15.01 2.14
C GLU A 54 16.70 15.89 2.75
N ILE A 55 17.07 16.68 3.76
CA ILE A 55 16.29 17.81 4.26
C ILE A 55 16.85 19.07 3.57
N VAL A 56 16.03 19.69 2.72
CA VAL A 56 16.43 20.91 2.02
C VAL A 56 15.80 22.11 2.72
N VAL A 57 16.62 23.11 3.01
CA VAL A 57 16.20 24.42 3.49
C VAL A 57 16.54 25.42 2.40
N ASN A 58 15.54 25.80 1.61
CA ASN A 58 15.69 26.87 0.64
C ASN A 58 15.31 28.19 1.33
N GLU A 59 16.32 28.91 1.78
CA GLU A 59 16.14 30.29 2.21
C GLU A 59 15.75 31.15 0.99
N ALA A 60 14.71 31.97 1.13
CA ALA A 60 14.28 32.86 0.06
C ALA A 60 15.33 33.99 -0.11
N TYR A 61 16.19 33.84 -1.11
CA TYR A 61 17.14 34.88 -1.51
C TYR A 61 16.55 35.72 -2.66
N ASP A 62 16.71 37.04 -2.57
CA ASP A 62 16.41 37.92 -3.71
C ASP A 62 17.43 37.63 -4.81
N THR A 63 16.97 37.02 -5.91
CA THR A 63 17.82 36.68 -7.06
C THR A 63 18.06 37.87 -7.99
N ASN A 64 17.45 39.03 -7.70
CA ASN A 64 17.56 40.23 -8.53
C ASN A 64 18.86 40.99 -8.22
N THR A 65 19.95 40.62 -8.89
CA THR A 65 21.28 41.22 -8.76
C THR A 65 21.42 42.58 -9.46
N ILE A 66 20.43 43.47 -9.32
CA ILE A 66 20.40 44.76 -10.03
C ILE A 66 21.62 45.64 -9.67
N ASN A 67 22.33 45.36 -8.57
CA ASN A 67 23.45 46.19 -8.09
C ASN A 67 24.72 45.44 -7.64
N ASN A 68 24.96 44.19 -8.08
CA ASN A 68 26.12 43.38 -7.61
C ASN A 68 26.26 43.27 -6.07
N MET A 69 25.18 43.43 -5.32
CA MET A 69 25.18 43.14 -3.88
C MET A 69 24.99 41.64 -3.68
N ALA A 70 25.66 41.10 -2.66
CA ALA A 70 25.50 39.70 -2.27
C ALA A 70 24.01 39.38 -2.05
N PRO A 71 23.55 38.15 -2.34
CA PRO A 71 22.17 37.73 -2.12
C PRO A 71 21.73 38.11 -0.70
N ASN A 72 20.71 38.96 -0.57
CA ASN A 72 20.14 39.35 0.70
C ASN A 72 18.88 38.50 0.97
N PRO A 73 18.69 37.95 2.17
CA PRO A 73 17.44 37.26 2.52
C PRO A 73 16.26 38.23 2.33
N VAL A 74 15.22 37.75 1.64
CA VAL A 74 14.02 38.56 1.37
C VAL A 74 13.29 38.77 2.69
N ALA A 75 13.18 40.03 3.13
CA ALA A 75 12.37 40.38 4.27
C ALA A 75 10.93 39.85 4.06
N ASP A 76 10.37 39.22 5.08
CA ASP A 76 9.01 38.66 5.09
C ASP A 76 8.74 37.42 4.22
N LYS A 77 9.78 36.76 3.68
CA LYS A 77 9.64 35.43 3.06
C LYS A 77 10.11 34.33 4.02
N ALA A 78 9.23 33.36 4.29
CA ALA A 78 9.58 32.15 5.02
C ALA A 78 10.49 31.26 4.15
N ALA A 79 11.43 30.55 4.79
CA ALA A 79 12.21 29.51 4.12
C ALA A 79 11.30 28.35 3.71
N ASP A 80 11.47 27.86 2.48
CA ASP A 80 10.81 26.65 2.02
C ASP A 80 11.58 25.45 2.56
N ILE A 81 10.97 24.70 3.48
CA ILE A 81 11.54 23.48 4.06
C ILE A 81 10.78 22.29 3.48
N TYR A 82 11.48 21.42 2.76
CA TYR A 82 10.92 20.17 2.24
C TYR A 82 11.86 18.99 2.44
N VAL A 83 11.29 17.80 2.51
CA VAL A 83 12.01 16.52 2.62
C VAL A 83 11.82 15.76 1.32
N ILE A 84 12.93 15.31 0.73
CA ILE A 84 12.89 14.50 -0.51
C ILE A 84 12.80 13.03 -0.13
N PHE A 85 11.73 12.38 -0.57
CA PHE A 85 11.56 10.93 -0.47
C PHE A 85 11.81 10.29 -1.84
N GLU A 86 12.71 9.31 -1.86
CA GLU A 86 12.97 8.50 -3.05
C GLU A 86 12.23 7.17 -2.96
N HIS A 87 11.51 6.81 -4.02
CA HIS A 87 10.84 5.52 -4.13
C HIS A 87 11.82 4.46 -4.62
N MET A 88 12.20 3.57 -3.70
CA MET A 88 13.22 2.54 -3.93
C MET A 88 12.65 1.29 -4.60
N GLY A 89 11.32 1.20 -4.72
CA GLY A 89 10.61 0.09 -5.38
C GLY A 89 9.43 -0.41 -4.56
N GLY A 90 8.73 -1.40 -5.13
CA GLY A 90 7.46 -1.88 -4.62
C GLY A 90 6.28 -1.30 -5.39
N ASP A 91 5.14 -1.17 -4.72
CA ASP A 91 3.91 -0.66 -5.32
C ASP A 91 3.95 0.86 -5.49
N GLY A 92 3.28 1.35 -6.54
CA GLY A 92 3.13 2.79 -6.76
C GLY A 92 2.35 3.46 -5.62
N ILE A 93 2.77 4.65 -5.21
CA ILE A 93 2.13 5.41 -4.14
C ILE A 93 1.21 6.46 -4.76
N ASN A 94 -0.07 6.43 -4.38
CA ASN A 94 -1.00 7.49 -4.74
C ASN A 94 -0.76 8.72 -3.87
N LEU A 95 -0.34 9.83 -4.49
CA LEU A 95 0.01 11.06 -3.78
C LEU A 95 -1.20 11.93 -3.37
N ASN A 96 -2.40 11.63 -3.88
CA ASN A 96 -3.58 12.50 -3.70
C ASN A 96 -4.15 12.48 -2.27
N ASN A 97 -3.83 11.44 -1.49
CA ASN A 97 -4.36 11.23 -0.13
C ASN A 97 -3.24 10.93 0.87
N ILE A 98 -2.01 11.42 0.62
CA ILE A 98 -0.91 11.25 1.56
C ILE A 98 -1.09 12.20 2.73
N GLU A 99 -1.04 11.63 3.93
CA GLU A 99 -1.01 12.32 5.21
C GLU A 99 0.24 11.88 5.98
N ILE A 100 1.08 12.85 6.38
CA ILE A 100 2.27 12.61 7.20
C ILE A 100 1.98 13.12 8.60
N HIS A 101 2.08 12.24 9.59
CA HIS A 101 1.90 12.58 10.99
C HIS A 101 3.27 12.58 11.68
N LEU A 102 3.77 13.76 12.05
CA LEU A 102 4.97 13.90 12.87
C LEU A 102 4.55 13.98 14.34
N GLY A 103 5.02 13.03 15.15
CA GLY A 103 4.69 12.97 16.58
C GLY A 103 5.92 13.11 17.47
N SER A 104 5.75 13.72 18.64
CA SER A 104 6.79 13.74 19.67
C SER A 104 6.80 12.40 20.42
N LEU A 105 7.99 11.80 20.61
CA LEU A 105 8.15 10.59 21.42
C LEU A 105 7.80 10.82 22.90
N LYS A 106 7.90 12.07 23.38
CA LYS A 106 7.61 12.45 24.77
C LYS A 106 6.13 12.78 24.98
N TYR A 107 5.46 13.27 23.95
CA TYR A 107 4.05 13.67 23.98
C TYR A 107 3.32 13.04 22.77
N ALA A 108 3.04 11.74 22.84
CA ALA A 108 2.49 10.95 21.72
C ALA A 108 1.11 11.42 21.21
N HIS A 109 0.43 12.30 21.95
CA HIS A 109 -0.84 12.89 21.57
C HIS A 109 -0.68 14.18 20.74
N GLU A 110 0.49 14.84 20.81
CA GLU A 110 0.80 16.00 19.99
C GLU A 110 1.32 15.51 18.63
N LYS A 111 0.53 15.75 17.58
CA LYS A 111 0.86 15.38 16.21
C LYS A 111 0.74 16.61 15.32
N THR A 112 1.74 16.80 14.46
CA THR A 112 1.66 17.73 13.33
C THR A 112 1.25 16.95 12.09
N LEU A 113 0.17 17.37 11.44
CA LEU A 113 -0.30 16.80 10.18
C LEU A 113 0.25 17.64 9.02
N ILE A 114 0.94 16.98 8.10
CA ILE A 114 1.35 17.54 6.82
C ILE A 114 0.57 16.79 5.75
N SER A 115 -0.31 17.48 5.04
CA SER A 115 -1.12 16.91 3.97
C SER A 115 -1.10 17.82 2.73
N ASN A 116 -1.40 17.23 1.58
CA ASN A 116 -1.56 17.99 0.35
C ASN A 116 -2.90 18.77 0.38
N SER A 117 -2.86 20.02 0.84
CA SER A 117 -4.04 20.90 0.88
C SER A 117 -4.25 21.71 -0.42
N LYS A 118 -3.32 21.65 -1.39
CA LYS A 118 -3.40 22.44 -2.63
C LYS A 118 -3.83 21.54 -3.77
N THR A 119 -4.98 21.85 -4.38
CA THR A 119 -5.32 21.32 -5.70
C THR A 119 -4.25 21.76 -6.70
N PRO A 120 -3.95 20.97 -7.74
CA PRO A 120 -3.05 21.39 -8.82
C PRO A 120 -3.41 22.82 -9.26
N ASN A 121 -2.41 23.67 -9.49
CA ASN A 121 -2.66 25.02 -9.95
C ASN A 121 -3.33 24.93 -11.33
N ASN A 122 -4.62 25.24 -11.40
CA ASN A 122 -5.40 25.24 -12.64
C ASN A 122 -5.15 26.52 -13.45
N ASP A 123 -4.03 27.23 -13.28
CA ASP A 123 -3.72 28.42 -14.08
C ASP A 123 -3.72 28.03 -15.57
N PRO A 124 -4.75 28.40 -16.34
CA PRO A 124 -4.71 28.25 -17.77
C PRO A 124 -3.79 29.38 -18.22
N GLY A 125 -2.50 29.07 -18.38
CA GLY A 125 -1.47 30.05 -18.70
C GLY A 125 -2.00 31.07 -19.69
N HIS A 126 -2.07 32.34 -19.27
CA HIS A 126 -2.48 33.43 -20.15
C HIS A 126 -1.43 33.55 -21.26
N TYR A 127 -1.70 32.91 -22.39
CA TYR A 127 -1.01 33.19 -23.64
C TYR A 127 -1.52 34.55 -24.11
N TRP A 128 -0.69 35.59 -23.99
CA TRP A 128 -0.98 36.87 -24.62
C TRP A 128 -0.86 36.70 -26.13
N GLU A 129 -1.95 36.93 -26.85
CA GLU A 129 -1.94 37.19 -28.29
C GLU A 129 -1.29 38.55 -28.60
#